data_AF-A0A2G5ECD7-F1
#
_entry.id   AF-A0A2G5ECD7-F1
#
_cell.length_a   1.000
_cell.length_b   1.000
_cell.length_c   1.000
_cell.angle_alpha   90.00
_cell.angle_beta   90.00
_cell.angle_gamma   90.00
#
_symmetry.space_group_name_H-M   'P 1'
#
loop_
_entity.id
_entity.type
_entity.pdbx_description
1 polymer ?
#
loop_
_entity_poly.entity_id
_entity_poly.type
_entity_poly.pdbx_seq_one_letter_code
_entity_poly.pdbx_strand_id
1 'polypeptide(L)'
;DILPRSILRGYGKVFYPIGYGADPTGVKDSSAAILNALADAFNVSTGLELLRGVHDLGGVVIDLQGGSYKIDQPIRLPAQGGGNVVITSGSIRASSIFPGNRHLIELWSPSSQNAAGFYYEDITFHDILFDSSFRGGGLYVIDSARIRIENCFFIHFSTQGVLVERGHETLVSNTFLGQYLTVGGDKREKDFTGTGIELASNDNIITDVVIFSAAIGLAIRGQANMITGLHCYNKATYWGGIGILVRLPGNSQTRIDNCYLDYNGIVLEDPVQVHVSNVFFLGDGNIVLKSVKGRISGLDIVDNMFTGSAKANAPIVKLDGVFLNIDQVMVDRNSVNGMALKSTIGKSTVAGNGTKWTIDFSQVLLFPNKINHVQYSFYVRGQSGIPAHAVRNVTGNIVTVESDKAVDGVVSVEVDQYNRRGEISPYN
;
A
#
# COMPACT_ATOMS: atom_id res chain seq x y z
N ASP A 1 19.40 57.64 -7.01
CA ASP A 1 20.04 56.39 -6.58
C ASP A 1 19.10 55.55 -5.73
N ILE A 2 18.35 54.66 -6.39
CA ILE A 2 17.56 53.63 -5.70
C ILE A 2 18.49 52.41 -5.62
N LEU A 3 19.10 52.20 -4.46
CA LEU A 3 19.86 50.99 -4.16
C LEU A 3 18.96 49.76 -4.42
N PRO A 4 19.47 48.68 -5.03
CA PRO A 4 18.70 47.45 -5.15
C PRO A 4 18.35 46.97 -3.75
N ARG A 5 17.07 46.69 -3.47
CA ARG A 5 16.69 45.95 -2.26
C ARG A 5 17.51 44.66 -2.27
N SER A 6 18.47 44.52 -1.36
CA SER A 6 19.17 43.26 -1.15
C SER A 6 18.11 42.19 -0.90
N ILE A 7 18.04 41.18 -1.76
CA ILE A 7 17.12 40.08 -1.56
C ILE A 7 17.53 39.40 -0.25
N LEU A 8 16.62 39.38 0.72
CA LEU A 8 16.85 38.79 2.04
C LEU A 8 17.07 37.28 1.90
N ARG A 9 18.18 36.77 2.43
CA ARG A 9 18.45 35.32 2.57
C ARG A 9 17.46 34.64 3.52
N GLY A 10 16.93 35.39 4.48
CA GLY A 10 15.98 34.91 5.46
C GLY A 10 15.49 36.00 6.39
N TYR A 11 14.46 35.68 7.17
CA TYR A 11 13.94 36.50 8.27
C TYR A 11 13.60 35.58 9.44
N GLY A 12 14.20 35.82 10.61
CA GLY A 12 14.11 34.88 11.73
C GLY A 12 14.70 33.51 11.35
N LYS A 13 13.92 32.45 11.48
CA LYS A 13 14.29 31.06 11.10
C LYS A 13 13.72 30.62 9.75
N VAL A 14 13.30 31.58 8.92
CA VAL A 14 12.79 31.32 7.57
C VAL A 14 13.89 31.63 6.56
N PHE A 15 14.20 30.67 5.70
CA PHE A 15 15.26 30.73 4.69
C PHE A 15 14.63 30.69 3.29
N TYR A 16 15.03 31.65 2.44
CA TYR A 16 14.46 31.82 1.10
C TYR A 16 15.53 31.53 0.04
N PRO A 17 15.40 30.45 -0.77
CA PRO A 17 16.38 30.14 -1.81
C PRO A 17 16.68 31.29 -2.78
N ILE A 18 15.70 32.17 -3.06
CA ILE A 18 15.89 33.36 -3.91
C ILE A 18 16.98 34.28 -3.35
N GLY A 19 17.06 34.45 -2.02
CA GLY A 19 18.10 35.24 -1.37
C GLY A 19 19.51 34.63 -1.48
N TYR A 20 19.59 33.34 -1.83
CA TYR A 20 20.83 32.63 -2.15
C TYR A 20 21.12 32.59 -3.65
N GLY A 21 20.29 33.25 -4.47
CA GLY A 21 20.46 33.33 -5.93
C GLY A 21 19.71 32.26 -6.72
N ALA A 22 18.77 31.54 -6.09
CA ALA A 22 17.92 30.62 -6.82
C ALA A 22 17.03 31.37 -7.82
N ASP A 23 16.76 30.75 -8.97
CA ASP A 23 15.91 31.32 -10.01
C ASP A 23 14.48 30.78 -9.87
N PRO A 24 13.53 31.57 -9.34
CA PRO A 24 12.15 31.13 -9.12
C PRO A 24 11.36 30.98 -10.42
N THR A 25 11.93 31.33 -11.58
CA THR A 25 11.28 31.21 -12.89
C THR A 25 11.51 29.85 -13.55
N GLY A 26 12.48 29.06 -13.06
CA GLY A 26 12.81 27.73 -13.58
C GLY A 26 13.66 27.76 -14.86
N VAL A 27 14.18 28.92 -15.24
CA VAL A 27 15.02 29.08 -16.44
C VAL A 27 16.45 28.63 -16.18
N LYS A 28 17.01 28.93 -15.01
CA LYS A 28 18.37 28.58 -14.62
C LYS A 28 18.40 27.51 -13.53
N ASP A 29 19.53 26.82 -13.43
CA ASP A 29 19.78 25.89 -12.32
C ASP A 29 19.78 26.64 -11.00
N SER A 30 19.04 26.10 -10.03
CA SER A 30 18.91 26.61 -8.67
C SER A 30 19.57 25.71 -7.63
N SER A 31 20.22 24.62 -8.06
CA SER A 31 20.73 23.58 -7.15
C SER A 31 21.68 24.13 -6.09
N ALA A 32 22.70 24.89 -6.52
CA ALA A 32 23.69 25.44 -5.59
C ALA A 32 23.06 26.44 -4.60
N ALA A 33 22.12 27.27 -5.05
CA ALA A 33 21.45 28.25 -4.21
C ALA A 33 20.56 27.57 -3.15
N ILE A 34 19.80 26.55 -3.54
CA ILE A 34 18.96 25.77 -2.61
C ILE A 34 19.83 25.03 -1.59
N LEU A 35 20.93 24.40 -2.04
CA LEU A 35 21.87 23.71 -1.14
C LEU A 35 22.52 24.68 -0.14
N ASN A 36 22.88 25.89 -0.57
CA ASN A 36 23.40 26.92 0.33
C ASN A 36 22.35 27.38 1.35
N ALA A 37 21.09 27.54 0.93
CA ALA A 37 19.99 27.86 1.84
C ALA A 37 19.80 26.77 2.90
N LEU A 38 19.84 25.50 2.49
CA LEU A 38 19.77 24.36 3.40
C LEU A 38 20.96 24.28 4.35
N ALA A 39 22.17 24.55 3.86
CA ALA A 39 23.37 24.54 4.71
C ALA A 39 23.27 25.58 5.83
N ASP A 40 22.86 26.81 5.52
CA ASP A 40 22.67 27.86 6.53
C ASP A 40 21.50 27.53 7.47
N ALA A 41 20.41 26.94 6.94
CA ALA A 41 19.26 26.52 7.72
C ALA A 41 19.59 25.42 8.75
N PHE A 42 20.41 24.44 8.38
CA PHE A 42 20.84 23.34 9.25
C PHE A 42 22.03 23.70 10.16
N ASN A 43 22.58 24.90 10.04
CA ASN A 43 23.53 25.46 11.00
C ASN A 43 22.83 26.21 12.14
N VAL A 44 21.51 26.44 12.05
CA VAL A 44 20.71 26.96 13.16
C VAL A 44 20.70 25.90 14.27
N SER A 45 21.04 26.30 15.49
CA SER A 45 20.99 25.37 16.63
C SER A 45 20.28 26.02 17.80
N THR A 46 19.45 25.23 18.47
CA THR A 46 18.87 25.56 19.79
C THR A 46 19.77 25.12 20.94
N GLY A 47 20.81 24.32 20.66
CA GLY A 47 21.59 23.59 21.67
C GLY A 47 20.86 22.37 22.26
N LEU A 48 19.64 22.05 21.79
CA LEU A 48 18.86 20.88 22.19
C LEU A 48 18.95 19.76 21.16
N GLU A 49 18.61 18.56 21.60
CA GLU A 49 18.46 17.37 20.75
C GLU A 49 17.00 16.90 20.78
N LEU A 50 16.55 16.34 19.67
CA LEU A 50 15.30 15.58 19.60
C LEU A 50 15.60 14.12 20.01
N LEU A 51 15.70 13.19 19.06
CA LEU A 51 16.41 11.93 19.27
C LEU A 51 17.90 12.17 19.49
N ARG A 52 18.54 11.21 20.17
CA ARG A 52 19.97 11.26 20.46
C ARG A 52 20.78 11.51 19.17
N GLY A 53 21.52 12.61 19.15
CA GLY A 53 22.35 13.01 18.01
C GLY A 53 21.61 13.71 16.86
N VAL A 54 20.30 13.94 16.97
CA VAL A 54 19.52 14.75 16.02
C VAL A 54 19.31 16.14 16.61
N HIS A 55 19.96 17.15 16.02
CA HIS A 55 19.88 18.52 16.51
C HIS A 55 18.49 19.13 16.28
N ASP A 56 17.93 19.76 17.31
CA ASP A 56 16.71 20.56 17.17
C ASP A 56 17.05 21.92 16.54
N LEU A 57 16.60 22.13 15.31
CA LEU A 57 16.80 23.39 14.56
C LEU A 57 15.77 24.45 14.99
N GLY A 58 14.77 24.05 15.78
CA GLY A 58 13.82 24.92 16.48
C GLY A 58 12.84 25.62 15.55
N GLY A 59 12.23 24.88 14.62
CA GLY A 59 11.18 25.36 13.72
C GLY A 59 11.73 26.10 12.51
N VAL A 60 12.79 25.56 11.91
CA VAL A 60 13.35 26.13 10.67
C VAL A 60 12.37 25.93 9.52
N VAL A 61 12.19 26.97 8.70
CA VAL A 61 11.37 26.91 7.49
C VAL A 61 12.22 27.24 6.28
N ILE A 62 12.23 26.35 5.29
CA ILE A 62 12.75 26.62 3.95
C ILE A 62 11.54 26.88 3.05
N ASP A 63 11.32 28.16 2.75
CA ASP A 63 10.16 28.63 2.00
C ASP A 63 10.55 28.91 0.55
N LEU A 64 9.97 28.15 -0.38
CA LEU A 64 10.18 28.26 -1.82
C LEU A 64 9.38 29.44 -2.42
N GLN A 65 8.52 30.11 -1.64
CA GLN A 65 7.79 31.35 -1.97
C GLN A 65 6.94 31.28 -3.26
N GLY A 66 6.39 30.10 -3.55
CA GLY A 66 5.64 29.82 -4.77
C GLY A 66 6.50 29.75 -6.05
N GLY A 67 7.83 29.82 -5.93
CA GLY A 67 8.74 29.77 -7.06
C GLY A 67 8.78 28.38 -7.72
N SER A 68 9.15 28.34 -9.00
CA SER A 68 9.40 27.12 -9.75
C SER A 68 10.90 26.99 -10.00
N TYR A 69 11.58 26.12 -9.26
CA TYR A 69 13.03 26.00 -9.29
C TYR A 69 13.46 24.79 -10.10
N LYS A 70 14.26 25.02 -11.15
CA LYS A 70 14.89 23.96 -11.91
C LYS A 70 16.20 23.52 -11.24
N ILE A 71 16.43 22.22 -11.14
CA ILE A 71 17.63 21.64 -10.53
C ILE A 71 18.35 20.67 -11.48
N ASP A 72 19.67 20.79 -11.55
CA ASP A 72 20.56 19.91 -12.32
C ASP A 72 21.10 18.72 -11.49
N GLN A 73 20.99 18.78 -10.16
CA GLN A 73 21.46 17.74 -9.24
C GLN A 73 20.51 17.57 -8.04
N PRO A 74 20.55 16.41 -7.36
CA PRO A 74 19.72 16.17 -6.17
C PRO A 74 19.98 17.20 -5.07
N ILE A 75 18.90 17.64 -4.42
CA ILE A 75 18.96 18.47 -3.22
C ILE A 75 19.03 17.53 -2.02
N ARG A 76 20.25 17.13 -1.65
CA ARG A 76 20.48 16.31 -0.46
C ARG A 76 20.53 17.20 0.79
N LEU A 77 19.76 16.84 1.81
CA LEU A 77 19.81 17.52 3.09
C LEU A 77 21.19 17.33 3.77
N PRO A 78 21.61 18.25 4.65
CA PRO A 78 22.94 18.22 5.25
C PRO A 78 23.22 16.95 6.06
N ALA A 79 24.38 16.35 5.80
CA ALA A 79 24.76 15.02 6.29
C ALA A 79 24.80 14.88 7.82
N GLN A 80 25.01 15.99 8.54
CA GLN A 80 25.00 16.03 9.99
C GLN A 80 23.61 15.74 10.58
N GLY A 81 22.56 15.74 9.77
CA GLY A 81 21.21 15.54 10.25
C GLY A 81 20.63 16.78 10.91
N GLY A 82 19.44 16.61 11.49
CA GLY A 82 18.70 17.66 12.15
C GLY A 82 17.20 17.44 12.05
N GLY A 83 16.44 18.14 12.88
CA GLY A 83 15.00 18.01 12.91
C GLY A 83 14.27 19.28 13.27
N ASN A 84 12.94 19.18 13.34
CA ASN A 84 12.04 20.31 13.51
C ASN A 84 12.20 21.31 12.35
N VAL A 85 11.96 20.80 11.12
CA VAL A 85 12.15 21.51 9.85
C VAL A 85 10.91 21.40 8.98
N VAL A 86 10.61 22.50 8.29
CA VAL A 86 9.53 22.58 7.31
C VAL A 86 10.11 23.04 5.97
N ILE A 87 9.82 22.33 4.89
CA ILE A 87 10.15 22.72 3.51
C ILE A 87 8.82 22.92 2.77
N THR A 88 8.65 24.07 2.12
CA THR A 88 7.31 24.48 1.68
C THR A 88 7.19 25.31 0.41
N SER A 89 6.00 25.27 -0.19
CA SER A 89 5.41 26.32 -1.02
C SER A 89 6.15 26.59 -2.32
N GLY A 90 6.04 25.70 -3.31
CA GLY A 90 6.63 25.95 -4.63
C GLY A 90 6.71 24.71 -5.52
N SER A 91 7.58 24.77 -6.53
CA SER A 91 7.88 23.63 -7.39
C SER A 91 9.37 23.37 -7.48
N ILE A 92 9.76 22.11 -7.42
CA ILE A 92 11.12 21.65 -7.74
C ILE A 92 11.03 20.79 -8.99
N ARG A 93 11.85 21.11 -9.99
CA ARG A 93 11.79 20.48 -11.31
C ARG A 93 13.16 19.97 -11.74
N ALA A 94 13.25 18.70 -12.11
CA ALA A 94 14.46 18.18 -12.74
C ALA A 94 14.70 18.87 -14.09
N SER A 95 15.96 19.23 -14.36
CA SER A 95 16.39 19.66 -15.68
C SER A 95 16.59 18.47 -16.63
N SER A 96 16.91 18.76 -17.89
CA SER A 96 17.24 17.74 -18.89
C SER A 96 18.53 16.96 -18.56
N ILE A 97 19.41 17.48 -17.71
CA ILE A 97 20.68 16.84 -17.33
C ILE A 97 20.62 16.17 -15.94
N PHE A 98 19.53 16.33 -15.20
CA PHE A 98 19.36 15.72 -13.88
C PHE A 98 19.62 14.19 -13.93
N PRO A 99 20.25 13.56 -12.94
CA PRO A 99 20.53 12.13 -12.99
C PRO A 99 19.26 11.26 -12.99
N GLY A 100 19.18 10.27 -13.87
CA GLY A 100 18.00 9.41 -14.04
C GLY A 100 17.77 8.36 -12.94
N ASN A 101 18.69 8.25 -11.97
CA ASN A 101 18.69 7.24 -10.91
C ASN A 101 18.76 7.86 -9.50
N ARG A 102 18.30 9.10 -9.35
CA ARG A 102 18.30 9.86 -8.10
C ARG A 102 16.92 10.47 -7.85
N HIS A 103 16.74 11.15 -6.71
CA HIS A 103 15.48 11.82 -6.37
C HIS A 103 15.70 13.33 -6.26
N LEU A 104 14.68 14.15 -6.55
CA LEU A 104 14.79 15.61 -6.52
C LEU A 104 15.26 16.11 -5.14
N ILE A 105 14.64 15.59 -4.08
CA ILE A 105 15.08 15.78 -2.70
C ILE A 105 15.51 14.45 -2.10
N GLU A 106 16.61 14.49 -1.36
CA GLU A 106 17.21 13.35 -0.72
C GLU A 106 17.48 13.61 0.76
N LEU A 107 16.74 12.91 1.63
CA LEU A 107 16.87 12.94 3.07
C LEU A 107 17.68 11.73 3.55
N TRP A 108 19.00 11.82 3.46
CA TRP A 108 19.91 10.78 3.94
C TRP A 108 21.28 11.31 4.39
N SER A 109 21.94 10.57 5.28
CA SER A 109 23.31 10.84 5.72
C SER A 109 24.26 9.78 5.13
N PRO A 110 25.47 10.11 4.67
CA PRO A 110 26.48 9.11 4.32
C PRO A 110 26.74 8.07 5.40
N SER A 111 26.57 8.44 6.67
CA SER A 111 26.71 7.52 7.81
C SER A 111 25.67 6.40 7.82
N SER A 112 24.51 6.59 7.18
CA SER A 112 23.50 5.56 6.92
C SER A 112 24.04 4.32 6.19
N GLN A 113 25.14 4.46 5.46
CA GLN A 113 25.78 3.34 4.75
C GLN A 113 26.60 2.44 5.69
N ASN A 114 27.01 2.96 6.85
CA ASN A 114 27.92 2.29 7.78
C ASN A 114 27.21 1.76 9.03
N ALA A 115 26.15 2.44 9.49
CA ALA A 115 25.37 2.02 10.65
C ALA A 115 23.93 2.54 10.56
N ALA A 116 22.99 1.70 11.01
CA ALA A 116 21.61 2.11 11.22
C ALA A 116 21.53 3.12 12.37
N GLY A 117 20.79 4.22 12.17
CA GLY A 117 20.59 5.28 13.14
C GLY A 117 19.45 6.19 12.70
N PHE A 118 19.13 7.21 13.49
CA PHE A 118 18.24 8.28 13.07
C PHE A 118 19.06 9.55 12.88
N TYR A 119 18.99 10.14 11.69
CA TYR A 119 19.70 11.38 11.37
C TYR A 119 18.75 12.56 11.22
N TYR A 120 17.50 12.28 10.88
CA TYR A 120 16.49 13.29 10.67
C TYR A 120 15.23 12.94 11.43
N GLU A 121 14.60 13.96 11.98
CA GLU A 121 13.38 13.81 12.77
C GLU A 121 12.46 15.00 12.58
N ASP A 122 11.16 14.78 12.54
CA ASP A 122 10.19 15.87 12.54
C ASP A 122 10.41 16.85 11.37
N ILE A 123 10.55 16.29 10.17
CA ILE A 123 10.68 17.06 8.92
C ILE A 123 9.38 16.98 8.14
N THR A 124 8.87 18.13 7.73
CA THR A 124 7.64 18.28 6.96
C THR A 124 7.94 18.81 5.57
N PHE A 125 7.46 18.12 4.53
CA PHE A 125 7.33 18.61 3.18
C PHE A 125 5.87 18.97 2.95
N HIS A 126 5.56 20.23 2.64
CA HIS A 126 4.17 20.65 2.41
C HIS A 126 3.99 21.62 1.25
N ASP A 127 2.89 21.47 0.51
CA ASP A 127 2.52 22.37 -0.59
C ASP A 127 3.60 22.46 -1.70
N ILE A 128 4.25 21.33 -2.02
CA ILE A 128 5.32 21.27 -3.03
C ILE A 128 4.87 20.42 -4.23
N LEU A 129 5.11 20.97 -5.42
CA LEU A 129 5.13 20.21 -6.67
C LEU A 129 6.53 19.65 -6.94
N PHE A 130 6.65 18.32 -6.97
CA PHE A 130 7.82 17.58 -7.39
C PHE A 130 7.64 17.13 -8.84
N ASP A 131 8.36 17.75 -9.78
CA ASP A 131 8.35 17.36 -11.19
C ASP A 131 9.69 16.74 -11.57
N SER A 132 9.72 15.42 -11.64
CA SER A 132 10.95 14.68 -11.97
C SER A 132 11.26 14.72 -13.47
N SER A 133 10.44 15.34 -14.33
CA SER A 133 10.71 15.49 -15.77
C SER A 133 11.06 14.18 -16.50
N PHE A 134 10.50 13.06 -16.06
CA PHE A 134 10.81 11.68 -16.47
C PHE A 134 12.25 11.25 -16.18
N ARG A 135 12.85 11.77 -15.11
CA ARG A 135 14.22 11.49 -14.68
C ARG A 135 14.26 11.24 -13.18
N GLY A 136 14.53 9.99 -12.81
CA GLY A 136 14.64 9.60 -11.41
C GLY A 136 13.30 9.66 -10.67
N GLY A 137 13.35 10.02 -9.40
CA GLY A 137 12.20 10.05 -8.49
C GLY A 137 11.97 11.42 -7.85
N GLY A 138 10.94 11.52 -7.02
CA GLY A 138 10.56 12.77 -6.35
C GLY A 138 11.31 12.97 -5.04
N LEU A 139 10.99 12.15 -4.04
CA LEU A 139 11.53 12.25 -2.68
C LEU A 139 12.10 10.91 -2.22
N TYR A 140 13.29 10.94 -1.63
CA TYR A 140 13.91 9.79 -0.99
C TYR A 140 14.21 10.07 0.48
N VAL A 141 13.73 9.20 1.37
CA VAL A 141 13.87 9.28 2.82
C VAL A 141 14.54 8.02 3.35
N ILE A 142 15.57 8.18 4.17
CA ILE A 142 16.24 7.06 4.83
C ILE A 142 16.53 7.36 6.29
N ASP A 143 16.52 6.36 7.17
CA ASP A 143 17.04 6.47 8.55
C ASP A 143 16.50 7.71 9.29
N SER A 144 15.18 7.92 9.17
CA SER A 144 14.48 9.10 9.63
C SER A 144 13.27 8.71 10.48
N ALA A 145 12.85 9.61 11.38
CA ALA A 145 11.67 9.43 12.23
C ALA A 145 10.67 10.56 12.03
N ARG A 146 9.37 10.27 12.08
CA ARG A 146 8.31 11.30 12.12
C ARG A 146 8.37 12.29 10.95
N ILE A 147 8.46 11.75 9.74
CA ILE A 147 8.50 12.53 8.51
C ILE A 147 7.08 12.74 8.00
N ARG A 148 6.74 13.96 7.57
CA ARG A 148 5.42 14.29 7.02
C ARG A 148 5.57 14.76 5.57
N ILE A 149 4.80 14.14 4.68
CA ILE A 149 4.67 14.49 3.27
C ILE A 149 3.21 14.82 3.05
N GLU A 150 2.89 16.11 3.06
CA GLU A 150 1.51 16.60 3.16
C GLU A 150 1.18 17.53 1.99
N ASN A 151 0.00 17.36 1.40
CA ASN A 151 -0.50 18.23 0.33
C ASN A 151 0.51 18.46 -0.82
N CYS A 152 1.22 17.40 -1.20
CA CYS A 152 2.21 17.46 -2.26
C CYS A 152 1.64 16.92 -3.59
N PHE A 153 2.31 17.29 -4.68
CA PHE A 153 2.00 16.77 -6.00
C PHE A 153 3.26 16.22 -6.66
N PHE A 154 3.31 14.92 -6.95
CA PHE A 154 4.46 14.26 -7.57
C PHE A 154 4.13 13.87 -9.00
N ILE A 155 4.90 14.36 -9.96
CA ILE A 155 4.66 14.09 -11.38
C ILE A 155 5.94 13.67 -12.10
N HIS A 156 5.78 12.90 -13.17
CA HIS A 156 6.84 12.56 -14.11
C HIS A 156 8.04 11.83 -13.48
N PHE A 157 7.86 11.02 -12.45
CA PHE A 157 8.92 10.13 -11.97
C PHE A 157 9.14 8.95 -12.93
N SER A 158 10.39 8.54 -13.14
CA SER A 158 10.74 7.31 -13.84
C SER A 158 11.11 6.16 -12.90
N THR A 159 11.37 6.46 -11.62
CA THR A 159 11.61 5.49 -10.54
C THR A 159 10.46 5.51 -9.53
N GLN A 160 10.65 6.11 -8.35
CA GLN A 160 9.64 6.27 -7.30
C GLN A 160 9.20 7.73 -7.18
N GLY A 161 7.91 7.99 -7.06
CA GLY A 161 7.44 9.30 -6.60
C GLY A 161 7.98 9.59 -5.19
N VAL A 162 7.75 8.67 -4.26
CA VAL A 162 8.32 8.68 -2.91
C VAL A 162 8.96 7.32 -2.60
N LEU A 163 10.19 7.33 -2.10
CA LEU A 163 10.88 6.15 -1.57
C LEU A 163 11.23 6.39 -0.11
N VAL A 164 10.83 5.47 0.77
CA VAL A 164 11.19 5.46 2.19
C VAL A 164 11.93 4.16 2.50
N GLU A 165 13.12 4.25 3.07
CA GLU A 165 13.94 3.08 3.42
C GLU A 165 14.42 3.16 4.87
N ARG A 166 14.17 2.12 5.67
CA ARG A 166 14.46 2.13 7.11
C ARG A 166 13.82 3.35 7.82
N GLY A 167 14.14 3.55 9.09
CA GLY A 167 13.46 4.54 9.91
C GLY A 167 12.04 4.13 10.30
N HIS A 168 11.30 5.07 10.89
CA HIS A 168 9.98 4.85 11.50
C HIS A 168 9.06 6.06 11.23
N GLU A 169 7.75 5.82 11.17
CA GLU A 169 6.73 6.87 11.24
C GLU A 169 6.82 7.93 10.13
N THR A 170 6.87 7.50 8.86
CA THR A 170 6.60 8.42 7.74
C THR A 170 5.11 8.48 7.45
N LEU A 171 4.56 9.70 7.42
CA LEU A 171 3.17 9.98 7.13
C LEU A 171 3.07 10.64 5.75
N VAL A 172 2.33 10.02 4.83
CA VAL A 172 1.98 10.63 3.54
C VAL A 172 0.49 10.90 3.53
N SER A 173 0.11 12.18 3.39
CA SER A 173 -1.28 12.61 3.48
C SER A 173 -1.67 13.61 2.39
N ASN A 174 -2.93 13.55 1.95
CA ASN A 174 -3.54 14.54 1.06
C ASN A 174 -2.73 14.79 -0.23
N THR A 175 -2.09 13.75 -0.77
CA THR A 175 -1.06 13.88 -1.81
C THR A 175 -1.48 13.19 -3.10
N PHE A 176 -1.11 13.76 -4.24
CA PHE A 176 -1.32 13.19 -5.57
C PHE A 176 0.02 12.75 -6.17
N LEU A 177 0.07 11.56 -6.78
CA LEU A 177 1.28 11.06 -7.45
C LEU A 177 0.93 10.42 -8.79
N GLY A 178 1.65 10.76 -9.86
CA GLY A 178 1.60 9.95 -11.07
C GLY A 178 2.71 10.17 -12.08
N GLN A 179 3.13 9.10 -12.75
CA GLN A 179 4.21 9.17 -13.73
C GLN A 179 3.78 9.95 -14.98
N TYR A 180 2.54 9.79 -15.44
CA TYR A 180 1.96 10.54 -16.56
C TYR A 180 0.69 11.27 -16.14
N LEU A 181 0.57 12.56 -16.46
CA LEU A 181 -0.68 13.30 -16.22
C LEU A 181 -1.83 12.73 -17.06
N THR A 182 -2.79 12.11 -16.39
CA THR A 182 -3.98 11.50 -17.00
C THR A 182 -5.10 11.34 -15.96
N VAL A 183 -6.32 11.21 -16.45
CA VAL A 183 -7.53 10.90 -15.66
C VAL A 183 -8.13 9.54 -16.06
N GLY A 184 -7.31 8.67 -16.66
CA GLY A 184 -7.70 7.35 -17.17
C GLY A 184 -7.71 7.29 -18.71
N GLY A 185 -7.59 6.08 -19.26
CA GLY A 185 -7.65 5.83 -20.70
C GLY A 185 -6.46 6.32 -21.53
N ASP A 186 -5.29 6.52 -20.91
CA ASP A 186 -4.08 6.87 -21.64
C ASP A 186 -3.60 5.69 -22.51
N LYS A 187 -3.39 5.95 -23.80
CA LYS A 187 -2.94 4.91 -24.76
C LYS A 187 -1.57 4.30 -24.40
N ARG A 188 -0.80 4.97 -23.55
CA ARG A 188 0.53 4.55 -23.08
C ARG A 188 0.49 3.76 -21.79
N GLU A 189 -0.68 3.48 -21.22
CA GLU A 189 -0.81 2.85 -19.90
C GLU A 189 -0.02 1.54 -19.76
N LYS A 190 -0.02 0.72 -20.82
CA LYS A 190 0.78 -0.52 -20.87
C LYS A 190 2.29 -0.30 -20.71
N ASP A 191 2.77 0.91 -20.96
CA ASP A 191 4.17 1.30 -20.94
C ASP A 191 4.55 2.07 -19.65
N PHE A 192 3.60 2.24 -18.70
CA PHE A 192 3.92 2.81 -17.39
C PHE A 192 4.87 1.87 -16.63
N THR A 193 5.88 2.47 -15.98
CA THR A 193 7.01 1.78 -15.32
C THR A 193 7.29 2.24 -13.90
N GLY A 194 6.87 3.46 -13.54
CA GLY A 194 7.19 4.04 -12.24
C GLY A 194 6.46 3.36 -11.08
N THR A 195 6.92 3.60 -9.87
CA THR A 195 6.20 3.27 -8.63
C THR A 195 5.76 4.56 -7.96
N GLY A 196 4.50 4.67 -7.52
CA GLY A 196 4.03 5.87 -6.82
C GLY A 196 4.77 6.07 -5.51
N ILE A 197 4.55 5.15 -4.57
CA ILE A 197 5.19 5.15 -3.25
C ILE A 197 5.81 3.78 -2.99
N GLU A 198 7.04 3.74 -2.49
CA GLU A 198 7.69 2.54 -1.97
C GLU A 198 8.06 2.74 -0.49
N LEU A 199 7.49 1.91 0.38
CA LEU A 199 7.73 1.89 1.83
C LEU A 199 8.56 0.67 2.21
N ALA A 200 9.87 0.79 2.22
CA ALA A 200 10.80 -0.19 2.78
C ALA A 200 11.22 0.17 4.21
N SER A 201 10.23 0.57 5.01
CA SER A 201 10.35 0.96 6.42
C SER A 201 9.09 0.58 7.21
N ASN A 202 9.13 0.73 8.52
CA ASN A 202 8.07 0.29 9.42
C ASN A 202 7.24 1.45 9.98
N ASP A 203 6.05 1.14 10.47
CA ASP A 203 5.20 2.06 11.24
C ASP A 203 4.76 3.32 10.47
N ASN A 204 4.61 3.23 9.15
CA ASN A 204 4.19 4.36 8.32
C ASN A 204 2.67 4.42 8.14
N ILE A 205 2.18 5.60 7.77
CA ILE A 205 0.77 5.86 7.49
C ILE A 205 0.63 6.50 6.12
N ILE A 206 -0.26 5.95 5.31
CA ILE A 206 -0.74 6.55 4.06
C ILE A 206 -2.23 6.88 4.26
N THR A 207 -2.61 8.16 4.13
CA THR A 207 -4.01 8.61 4.28
C THR A 207 -4.40 9.58 3.18
N ASP A 208 -5.56 9.39 2.54
CA ASP A 208 -6.11 10.34 1.57
C ASP A 208 -5.15 10.66 0.40
N VAL A 209 -4.58 9.61 -0.19
CA VAL A 209 -3.60 9.70 -1.28
C VAL A 209 -4.21 9.19 -2.58
N VAL A 210 -3.90 9.85 -3.70
CA VAL A 210 -4.30 9.39 -5.02
C VAL A 210 -3.06 9.08 -5.86
N ILE A 211 -2.97 7.85 -6.35
CA ILE A 211 -1.88 7.40 -7.23
C ILE A 211 -2.44 7.02 -8.59
N PHE A 212 -1.96 7.73 -9.61
CA PHE A 212 -2.35 7.54 -10.99
C PHE A 212 -1.14 7.19 -11.87
N SER A 213 -1.42 6.54 -12.99
CA SER A 213 -0.45 6.28 -14.07
C SER A 213 0.92 5.70 -13.72
N ALA A 214 1.05 4.97 -12.62
CA ALA A 214 2.26 4.22 -12.24
C ALA A 214 2.12 2.72 -12.60
N ALA A 215 3.22 1.99 -12.75
CA ALA A 215 3.18 0.52 -12.85
C ALA A 215 2.71 -0.11 -11.52
N ILE A 216 3.24 0.40 -10.41
CA ILE A 216 2.83 0.02 -9.05
C ILE A 216 2.35 1.28 -8.34
N GLY A 217 1.16 1.24 -7.75
CA GLY A 217 0.65 2.33 -6.93
C GLY A 217 1.47 2.47 -5.66
N LEU A 218 1.31 1.53 -4.74
CA LEU A 218 2.01 1.45 -3.46
C LEU A 218 2.74 0.10 -3.31
N ALA A 219 4.05 0.15 -3.08
CA ALA A 219 4.86 -1.02 -2.74
C ALA A 219 5.25 -0.98 -1.25
N ILE A 220 5.05 -2.09 -0.54
CA ILE A 220 5.31 -2.20 0.91
C ILE A 220 6.32 -3.33 1.14
N ARG A 221 7.42 -2.97 1.77
CA ARG A 221 8.60 -3.79 2.09
C ARG A 221 9.08 -3.62 3.53
N GLY A 222 8.33 -2.90 4.38
CA GLY A 222 8.45 -2.94 5.84
C GLY A 222 7.11 -3.18 6.55
N GLN A 223 7.20 -3.47 7.85
CA GLN A 223 6.11 -3.97 8.68
C GLN A 223 5.19 -2.88 9.23
N ALA A 224 4.05 -3.29 9.79
CA ALA A 224 3.24 -2.47 10.69
C ALA A 224 2.68 -1.17 10.06
N ASN A 225 2.52 -1.16 8.73
CA ASN A 225 2.02 0.00 8.00
C ASN A 225 0.48 0.07 8.02
N MET A 226 -0.06 1.30 8.03
CA MET A 226 -1.49 1.58 7.92
C MET A 226 -1.78 2.37 6.65
N ILE A 227 -2.71 1.87 5.84
CA ILE A 227 -3.08 2.46 4.56
C ILE A 227 -4.58 2.68 4.58
N THR A 228 -5.01 3.94 4.44
CA THR A 228 -6.41 4.28 4.34
C THR A 228 -6.68 5.41 3.36
N GLY A 229 -7.87 5.47 2.75
CA GLY A 229 -8.22 6.51 1.79
C GLY A 229 -7.31 6.56 0.55
N LEU A 230 -6.64 5.45 0.21
CA LEU A 230 -5.81 5.37 -0.99
C LEU A 230 -6.70 5.10 -2.21
N HIS A 231 -6.62 5.97 -3.20
CA HIS A 231 -7.22 5.74 -4.52
C HIS A 231 -6.12 5.44 -5.55
N CYS A 232 -6.09 4.21 -6.05
CA CYS A 232 -5.21 3.82 -7.14
C CYS A 232 -6.01 3.69 -8.43
N TYR A 233 -5.71 4.55 -9.42
CA TYR A 233 -6.06 4.34 -10.83
C TYR A 233 -4.78 4.35 -11.68
N ASN A 234 -3.78 3.63 -11.17
CA ASN A 234 -2.54 3.39 -11.88
C ASN A 234 -2.74 2.31 -12.96
N LYS A 235 -1.65 1.85 -13.58
CA LYS A 235 -1.68 0.81 -14.62
C LYS A 235 -2.60 -0.35 -14.23
N ALA A 236 -3.56 -0.68 -15.09
CA ALA A 236 -4.52 -1.73 -14.85
C ALA A 236 -3.84 -3.10 -14.70
N THR A 237 -4.47 -3.98 -13.91
CA THR A 237 -4.01 -5.36 -13.72
C THR A 237 -3.96 -6.14 -15.02
N TYR A 238 -4.85 -5.83 -15.98
CA TYR A 238 -4.81 -6.40 -17.34
C TYR A 238 -3.45 -6.17 -18.03
N TRP A 239 -2.80 -5.03 -17.79
CA TRP A 239 -1.49 -4.69 -18.34
C TRP A 239 -0.32 -5.07 -17.40
N GLY A 240 -0.60 -5.78 -16.31
CA GLY A 240 0.39 -6.18 -15.31
C GLY A 240 0.70 -5.11 -14.26
N GLY A 241 -0.13 -4.07 -14.15
CA GLY A 241 0.00 -3.11 -13.05
C GLY A 241 -0.60 -3.61 -11.73
N ILE A 242 -0.12 -3.06 -10.63
CA ILE A 242 -0.52 -3.44 -9.27
C ILE A 242 -0.92 -2.18 -8.50
N GLY A 243 -2.08 -2.20 -7.85
CA GLY A 243 -2.53 -1.09 -7.00
C GLY A 243 -1.71 -1.03 -5.73
N ILE A 244 -1.72 -2.13 -4.96
CA ILE A 244 -0.93 -2.27 -3.72
C ILE A 244 -0.17 -3.61 -3.75
N LEU A 245 1.15 -3.57 -3.55
CA LEU A 245 2.02 -4.73 -3.46
C LEU A 245 2.58 -4.84 -2.04
N VAL A 246 2.21 -5.89 -1.30
CA VAL A 246 2.82 -6.23 -0.02
C VAL A 246 3.85 -7.34 -0.24
N ARG A 247 5.12 -6.96 -0.20
CA ARG A 247 6.27 -7.81 -0.54
C ARG A 247 7.11 -8.16 0.70
N LEU A 248 6.45 -8.79 1.67
CA LEU A 248 7.00 -9.13 2.99
C LEU A 248 6.61 -10.54 3.41
N PRO A 249 7.16 -11.56 2.73
CA PRO A 249 6.73 -12.93 2.95
C PRO A 249 6.99 -13.39 4.39
N GLY A 250 5.90 -13.71 5.09
CA GLY A 250 5.91 -14.21 6.46
C GLY A 250 5.96 -13.14 7.55
N ASN A 251 5.95 -11.85 7.21
CA ASN A 251 6.20 -10.78 8.17
C ASN A 251 5.60 -9.42 7.72
N SER A 252 4.32 -9.37 7.37
CA SER A 252 3.71 -8.16 6.78
C SER A 252 3.14 -7.20 7.84
N GLN A 253 2.20 -7.66 8.69
CA GLN A 253 1.58 -6.84 9.75
C GLN A 253 0.91 -5.55 9.25
N THR A 254 0.31 -5.58 8.05
CA THR A 254 -0.20 -4.40 7.35
C THR A 254 -1.71 -4.31 7.42
N ARG A 255 -2.25 -3.08 7.58
CA ARG A 255 -3.68 -2.79 7.53
C ARG A 255 -3.99 -1.94 6.29
N ILE A 256 -4.91 -2.41 5.45
CA ILE A 256 -5.39 -1.73 4.24
C ILE A 256 -6.90 -1.56 4.41
N ASP A 257 -7.36 -0.33 4.58
CA ASP A 257 -8.75 -0.05 4.91
C ASP A 257 -9.32 1.14 4.14
N ASN A 258 -10.57 1.07 3.67
CA ASN A 258 -11.27 2.20 3.06
C ASN A 258 -10.52 2.79 1.83
N CYS A 259 -10.03 1.89 0.97
CA CYS A 259 -9.32 2.24 -0.27
C CYS A 259 -10.20 2.06 -1.51
N TYR A 260 -9.83 2.68 -2.62
CA TYR A 260 -10.46 2.51 -3.92
C TYR A 260 -9.42 2.09 -4.98
N LEU A 261 -9.62 0.93 -5.60
CA LEU A 261 -8.74 0.35 -6.61
C LEU A 261 -9.50 0.29 -7.94
N ASP A 262 -9.10 1.13 -8.88
CA ASP A 262 -9.76 1.31 -10.18
C ASP A 262 -9.00 0.55 -11.29
N TYR A 263 -9.55 -0.56 -11.76
CA TYR A 263 -8.96 -1.51 -12.72
C TYR A 263 -7.64 -2.18 -12.29
N ASN A 264 -7.26 -2.05 -11.02
CA ASN A 264 -6.08 -2.68 -10.44
C ASN A 264 -6.43 -3.43 -9.14
N GLY A 265 -5.45 -4.14 -8.58
CA GLY A 265 -5.66 -5.03 -7.45
C GLY A 265 -4.56 -4.99 -6.41
N ILE A 266 -4.68 -5.87 -5.42
CA ILE A 266 -3.71 -6.04 -4.34
C ILE A 266 -2.97 -7.37 -4.56
N VAL A 267 -1.65 -7.37 -4.36
CA VAL A 267 -0.84 -8.59 -4.32
C VAL A 267 -0.21 -8.72 -2.94
N LEU A 268 -0.43 -9.86 -2.28
CA LEU A 268 0.09 -10.18 -0.96
C LEU A 268 1.02 -11.40 -1.05
N GLU A 269 2.31 -11.23 -0.79
CA GLU A 269 3.28 -12.33 -0.73
C GLU A 269 3.34 -12.93 0.68
N ASP A 270 3.00 -14.22 0.83
CA ASP A 270 2.91 -14.96 2.11
C ASP A 270 2.40 -14.11 3.30
N PRO A 271 1.16 -13.59 3.25
CA PRO A 271 0.71 -12.59 4.21
C PRO A 271 0.65 -13.15 5.63
N VAL A 272 1.19 -12.37 6.58
CA VAL A 272 1.08 -12.63 8.02
C VAL A 272 0.54 -11.40 8.72
N GLN A 273 -0.57 -11.56 9.46
CA GLN A 273 -1.27 -10.48 10.18
C GLN A 273 -1.65 -9.31 9.25
N VAL A 274 -2.30 -9.62 8.13
CA VAL A 274 -2.75 -8.61 7.16
C VAL A 274 -4.26 -8.46 7.23
N HIS A 275 -4.74 -7.22 7.21
CA HIS A 275 -6.17 -6.91 7.19
C HIS A 275 -6.49 -6.09 5.94
N VAL A 276 -7.46 -6.53 5.15
CA VAL A 276 -7.99 -5.83 3.97
C VAL A 276 -9.50 -5.66 4.13
N SER A 277 -9.94 -4.44 4.37
CA SER A 277 -11.34 -4.13 4.69
C SER A 277 -11.88 -2.87 4.03
N ASN A 278 -13.20 -2.85 3.81
CA ASN A 278 -13.91 -1.68 3.27
C ASN A 278 -13.32 -1.15 1.95
N VAL A 279 -12.67 -2.01 1.18
CA VAL A 279 -12.03 -1.62 -0.07
C VAL A 279 -13.03 -1.78 -1.23
N PHE A 280 -13.10 -0.78 -2.10
CA PHE A 280 -13.82 -0.88 -3.36
C PHE A 280 -12.87 -1.25 -4.50
N PHE A 281 -13.15 -2.34 -5.19
CA PHE A 281 -12.44 -2.80 -6.39
C PHE A 281 -13.34 -2.64 -7.61
N LEU A 282 -12.90 -1.87 -8.59
CA LEU A 282 -13.59 -1.69 -9.88
C LEU A 282 -12.80 -2.36 -11.01
N GLY A 283 -13.51 -2.79 -12.06
CA GLY A 283 -12.89 -3.17 -13.33
C GLY A 283 -12.13 -4.48 -13.28
N ASP A 284 -12.69 -5.50 -12.62
CA ASP A 284 -12.06 -6.82 -12.42
C ASP A 284 -10.81 -6.79 -11.51
N GLY A 285 -10.62 -5.71 -10.74
CA GLY A 285 -9.64 -5.63 -9.66
C GLY A 285 -9.87 -6.72 -8.62
N ASN A 286 -8.79 -7.38 -8.18
CA ASN A 286 -8.87 -8.50 -7.25
C ASN A 286 -7.71 -8.50 -6.25
N ILE A 287 -7.73 -9.48 -5.34
CA ILE A 287 -6.63 -9.74 -4.41
C ILE A 287 -5.94 -11.04 -4.82
N VAL A 288 -4.63 -10.99 -5.02
CA VAL A 288 -3.80 -12.17 -5.30
C VAL A 288 -2.99 -12.51 -4.06
N LEU A 289 -3.21 -13.73 -3.54
CA LEU A 289 -2.41 -14.34 -2.49
C LEU A 289 -1.31 -15.15 -3.15
N LYS A 290 -0.09 -14.64 -3.09
CA LYS A 290 1.06 -15.22 -3.76
C LYS A 290 1.93 -15.98 -2.76
N SER A 291 2.12 -17.26 -3.02
CA SER A 291 2.99 -18.13 -2.25
C SER A 291 4.45 -17.93 -2.68
N VAL A 292 5.32 -17.59 -1.72
CA VAL A 292 6.77 -17.53 -1.91
C VAL A 292 7.44 -18.66 -1.13
N LYS A 293 7.06 -18.82 0.14
CA LYS A 293 7.44 -19.89 1.07
C LYS A 293 6.25 -20.75 1.47
N GLY A 294 5.03 -20.41 1.02
CA GLY A 294 3.83 -21.20 1.27
C GLY A 294 3.23 -21.04 2.66
N ARG A 295 3.41 -19.86 3.27
CA ARG A 295 2.86 -19.54 4.60
C ARG A 295 1.81 -18.43 4.51
N ILE A 296 0.68 -18.63 5.15
CA ILE A 296 -0.36 -17.62 5.30
C ILE A 296 -0.97 -17.72 6.70
N SER A 297 -0.97 -16.61 7.46
CA SER A 297 -1.45 -16.64 8.84
C SER A 297 -2.03 -15.31 9.32
N GLY A 298 -3.22 -15.31 9.94
CA GLY A 298 -3.84 -14.07 10.42
C GLY A 298 -4.18 -13.11 9.28
N LEU A 299 -4.75 -13.63 8.19
CA LEU A 299 -5.19 -12.81 7.05
C LEU A 299 -6.70 -12.63 7.14
N ASP A 300 -7.16 -11.38 7.13
CA ASP A 300 -8.56 -11.02 6.96
C ASP A 300 -8.76 -10.25 5.65
N ILE A 301 -9.70 -10.73 4.83
CA ILE A 301 -10.22 -10.04 3.64
C ILE A 301 -11.72 -9.97 3.80
N VAL A 302 -12.21 -8.86 4.34
CA VAL A 302 -13.61 -8.76 4.80
C VAL A 302 -14.27 -7.45 4.41
N ASP A 303 -15.59 -7.48 4.23
CA ASP A 303 -16.41 -6.28 4.06
C ASP A 303 -16.00 -5.40 2.85
N ASN A 304 -15.42 -6.02 1.81
CA ASN A 304 -15.02 -5.34 0.57
C ASN A 304 -16.11 -5.42 -0.50
N MET A 305 -16.06 -4.51 -1.47
CA MET A 305 -16.94 -4.48 -2.64
C MET A 305 -16.14 -4.73 -3.91
N PHE A 306 -16.57 -5.67 -4.74
CA PHE A 306 -15.92 -6.01 -6.00
C PHE A 306 -16.90 -5.84 -7.17
N THR A 307 -16.52 -5.08 -8.19
CA THR A 307 -17.32 -4.89 -9.40
C THR A 307 -16.48 -5.16 -10.65
N GLY A 308 -17.00 -6.00 -11.54
CA GLY A 308 -16.29 -6.42 -12.73
C GLY A 308 -17.20 -6.96 -13.83
N SER A 309 -16.60 -7.64 -14.79
CA SER A 309 -17.26 -8.18 -15.97
C SER A 309 -17.79 -9.59 -15.71
N ALA A 310 -19.11 -9.77 -15.79
CA ALA A 310 -19.74 -11.09 -15.70
C ALA A 310 -19.21 -12.09 -16.74
N LYS A 311 -18.67 -11.60 -17.87
CA LYS A 311 -18.02 -12.43 -18.89
C LYS A 311 -16.64 -12.91 -18.43
N ALA A 312 -15.87 -12.05 -17.77
CA ALA A 312 -14.56 -12.43 -17.22
C ALA A 312 -14.73 -13.34 -16.00
N ASN A 313 -15.75 -13.06 -15.17
CA ASN A 313 -16.06 -13.77 -13.94
C ASN A 313 -14.80 -13.99 -13.08
N ALA A 314 -13.95 -12.96 -12.99
CA ALA A 314 -12.69 -13.06 -12.29
C ALA A 314 -12.94 -13.29 -10.79
N PRO A 315 -12.17 -14.17 -10.12
CA PRO A 315 -12.33 -14.39 -8.69
C PRO A 315 -11.86 -13.15 -7.91
N ILE A 316 -12.61 -12.79 -6.86
CA ILE A 316 -12.25 -11.65 -6.00
C ILE A 316 -10.96 -11.89 -5.21
N VAL A 317 -10.67 -13.15 -4.90
CA VAL A 317 -9.41 -13.60 -4.29
C VAL A 317 -8.86 -14.76 -5.10
N LYS A 318 -7.60 -14.66 -5.54
CA LYS A 318 -6.90 -15.68 -6.31
C LYS A 318 -5.70 -16.21 -5.53
N LEU A 319 -5.47 -17.51 -5.61
CA LEU A 319 -4.22 -18.12 -5.18
C LEU A 319 -3.22 -18.14 -6.35
N ASP A 320 -1.99 -17.70 -6.09
CA ASP A 320 -0.85 -17.85 -6.98
C ASP A 320 0.21 -18.70 -6.27
N GLY A 321 0.29 -19.98 -6.63
CA GLY A 321 1.10 -20.99 -5.94
C GLY A 321 0.34 -21.73 -4.83
N VAL A 322 1.08 -22.52 -4.04
CA VAL A 322 0.53 -23.43 -3.02
C VAL A 322 0.88 -22.95 -1.62
N PHE A 323 -0.10 -22.88 -0.73
CA PHE A 323 0.08 -22.62 0.70
C PHE A 323 0.01 -23.93 1.47
N LEU A 324 1.08 -24.25 2.21
CA LEU A 324 1.18 -25.47 3.01
C LEU A 324 0.71 -25.25 4.45
N ASN A 325 0.88 -24.03 4.95
CA ASN A 325 0.46 -23.63 6.29
C ASN A 325 -0.55 -22.49 6.21
N ILE A 326 -1.80 -22.81 6.53
CA ILE A 326 -2.97 -21.92 6.51
C ILE A 326 -3.51 -21.86 7.93
N ASP A 327 -3.39 -20.70 8.58
CA ASP A 327 -3.80 -20.51 9.98
C ASP A 327 -4.53 -19.18 10.15
N GLN A 328 -5.67 -19.13 10.85
CA GLN A 328 -6.39 -17.86 11.09
C GLN A 328 -6.62 -17.04 9.79
N VAL A 329 -7.18 -17.66 8.75
CA VAL A 329 -7.45 -17.00 7.46
C VAL A 329 -8.94 -16.83 7.24
N MET A 330 -9.40 -15.59 7.22
CA MET A 330 -10.79 -15.22 6.98
C MET A 330 -10.92 -14.46 5.66
N VAL A 331 -11.65 -15.02 4.71
CA VAL A 331 -12.16 -14.30 3.55
C VAL A 331 -13.67 -14.44 3.61
N ASP A 332 -14.38 -13.37 3.95
CA ASP A 332 -15.84 -13.43 4.19
C ASP A 332 -16.49 -12.05 4.07
N ARG A 333 -17.82 -12.00 4.00
CA ARG A 333 -18.62 -10.75 3.96
C ARG A 333 -18.24 -9.77 2.83
N ASN A 334 -17.61 -10.28 1.78
CA ASN A 334 -17.35 -9.52 0.56
C ASN A 334 -18.58 -9.55 -0.34
N SER A 335 -18.87 -8.44 -1.01
CA SER A 335 -19.96 -8.33 -1.98
C SER A 335 -19.40 -8.26 -3.40
N VAL A 336 -20.10 -8.89 -4.35
CA VAL A 336 -19.63 -8.99 -5.74
C VAL A 336 -20.73 -8.59 -6.72
N ASN A 337 -20.34 -7.89 -7.78
CA ASN A 337 -21.16 -7.61 -8.94
C ASN A 337 -20.38 -7.98 -10.21
N GLY A 338 -20.80 -9.05 -10.90
CA GLY A 338 -20.13 -9.53 -12.12
C GLY A 338 -18.81 -10.30 -11.91
N MET A 339 -18.45 -10.61 -10.67
CA MET A 339 -17.22 -11.34 -10.32
C MET A 339 -17.51 -12.62 -9.53
N ALA A 340 -16.56 -13.56 -9.49
CA ALA A 340 -16.72 -14.81 -8.76
C ALA A 340 -16.37 -14.61 -7.27
N LEU A 341 -17.37 -14.81 -6.41
CA LEU A 341 -17.19 -14.79 -4.96
C LEU A 341 -16.22 -15.91 -4.53
N LYS A 342 -15.26 -15.55 -3.67
CA LYS A 342 -14.37 -16.49 -2.99
C LYS A 342 -14.40 -16.22 -1.49
N SER A 343 -14.39 -17.29 -0.71
CA SER A 343 -14.55 -17.25 0.74
C SER A 343 -13.78 -18.39 1.42
N THR A 344 -13.40 -18.21 2.68
CA THR A 344 -12.96 -19.34 3.54
C THR A 344 -14.09 -19.91 4.36
N ILE A 345 -15.31 -19.38 4.21
CA ILE A 345 -16.54 -19.86 4.85
C ILE A 345 -17.58 -20.16 3.77
N GLY A 346 -18.15 -21.37 3.80
CA GLY A 346 -19.19 -21.80 2.88
C GLY A 346 -20.49 -22.06 3.62
N LYS A 347 -21.62 -21.51 3.14
CA LYS A 347 -22.96 -21.82 3.65
C LYS A 347 -23.86 -22.24 2.49
N SER A 348 -24.54 -23.36 2.63
CA SER A 348 -25.48 -23.83 1.60
C SER A 348 -26.53 -24.76 2.19
N THR A 349 -27.64 -24.91 1.48
CA THR A 349 -28.73 -25.81 1.85
C THR A 349 -29.14 -26.65 0.66
N VAL A 350 -29.32 -27.94 0.87
CA VAL A 350 -29.87 -28.87 -0.10
C VAL A 350 -31.08 -29.58 0.50
N ALA A 351 -32.13 -29.75 -0.30
CA ALA A 351 -33.34 -30.45 0.09
C ALA A 351 -33.62 -31.59 -0.89
N GLY A 352 -34.22 -32.68 -0.41
CA GLY A 352 -34.62 -33.79 -1.26
C GLY A 352 -35.08 -35.02 -0.47
N ASN A 353 -35.78 -35.90 -1.17
CA ASN A 353 -36.20 -37.19 -0.64
C ASN A 353 -35.15 -38.26 -0.98
N GLY A 354 -34.60 -38.91 0.05
CA GLY A 354 -33.63 -39.96 -0.11
C GLY A 354 -32.84 -40.21 1.15
N THR A 355 -31.68 -40.83 1.02
CA THR A 355 -30.75 -41.13 2.11
C THR A 355 -29.47 -40.31 2.07
N LYS A 356 -29.34 -39.39 1.10
CA LYS A 356 -28.08 -38.71 0.79
C LYS A 356 -28.30 -37.29 0.28
N TRP A 357 -27.56 -36.36 0.87
CA TRP A 357 -27.55 -34.93 0.54
C TRP A 357 -26.10 -34.49 0.32
N THR A 358 -25.81 -33.95 -0.86
CA THR A 358 -24.44 -33.55 -1.24
C THR A 358 -24.42 -32.08 -1.61
N ILE A 359 -23.43 -31.36 -1.08
CA ILE A 359 -23.18 -29.95 -1.36
C ILE A 359 -21.73 -29.81 -1.82
N ASP A 360 -21.53 -29.19 -2.97
CA ASP A 360 -20.20 -28.85 -3.49
C ASP A 360 -19.90 -27.38 -3.24
N PHE A 361 -18.86 -27.12 -2.45
CA PHE A 361 -18.41 -25.77 -2.12
C PHE A 361 -17.23 -25.31 -2.98
N SER A 362 -16.77 -26.08 -3.97
CA SER A 362 -15.57 -25.79 -4.78
C SER A 362 -15.60 -24.45 -5.52
N GLN A 363 -16.80 -23.97 -5.87
CA GLN A 363 -16.95 -22.68 -6.55
C GLN A 363 -16.74 -21.50 -5.59
N VAL A 364 -17.02 -21.67 -4.30
CA VAL A 364 -16.98 -20.60 -3.28
C VAL A 364 -15.71 -20.66 -2.45
N LEU A 365 -15.30 -21.86 -2.03
CA LEU A 365 -14.14 -22.01 -1.16
C LEU A 365 -12.84 -21.66 -1.88
N LEU A 366 -11.96 -20.95 -1.15
CA LEU A 366 -10.71 -20.44 -1.67
C LEU A 366 -9.64 -21.52 -1.79
N PHE A 367 -9.45 -22.32 -0.75
CA PHE A 367 -8.42 -23.36 -0.72
C PHE A 367 -8.98 -24.69 -1.26
N PRO A 368 -8.24 -25.40 -2.12
CA PRO A 368 -8.67 -26.70 -2.61
C PRO A 368 -8.62 -27.75 -1.51
N ASN A 369 -9.68 -28.56 -1.38
CA ASN A 369 -9.73 -29.73 -0.49
C ASN A 369 -9.31 -29.42 0.97
N LYS A 370 -9.84 -28.33 1.54
CA LYS A 370 -9.46 -27.86 2.88
C LYS A 370 -10.68 -27.46 3.70
N ILE A 371 -11.66 -28.36 3.82
CA ILE A 371 -12.71 -28.20 4.81
C ILE A 371 -12.13 -28.64 6.16
N ASN A 372 -12.06 -27.70 7.11
CA ASN A 372 -11.56 -27.94 8.45
C ASN A 372 -12.71 -28.32 9.40
N HIS A 373 -13.78 -27.53 9.39
CA HIS A 373 -14.95 -27.75 10.22
C HIS A 373 -16.21 -27.90 9.37
N VAL A 374 -17.14 -28.71 9.86
CA VAL A 374 -18.49 -28.82 9.33
C VAL A 374 -19.48 -28.66 10.48
N GLN A 375 -20.37 -27.70 10.33
CA GLN A 375 -21.59 -27.58 11.13
C GLN A 375 -22.77 -27.82 10.22
N TYR A 376 -23.75 -28.60 10.66
CA TYR A 376 -24.94 -28.81 9.84
C TYR A 376 -26.18 -28.95 10.72
N SER A 377 -27.33 -28.59 10.15
CA SER A 377 -28.65 -28.88 10.70
C SER A 377 -29.40 -29.81 9.75
N PHE A 378 -30.16 -30.75 10.32
CA PHE A 378 -30.97 -31.69 9.57
C PHE A 378 -32.43 -31.53 9.96
N TYR A 379 -33.27 -31.21 8.99
CA TYR A 379 -34.71 -31.03 9.16
C TYR A 379 -35.48 -32.02 8.28
N VAL A 380 -36.46 -32.73 8.84
CA VAL A 380 -37.34 -33.64 8.09
C VAL A 380 -38.68 -32.96 7.86
N ARG A 381 -39.12 -32.89 6.60
CA ARG A 381 -40.43 -32.33 6.24
C ARG A 381 -41.54 -33.36 6.42
N GLY A 382 -42.64 -32.93 7.03
CA GLY A 382 -43.92 -33.67 7.02
C GLY A 382 -43.94 -34.99 7.82
N GLN A 383 -42.95 -35.26 8.67
CA GLN A 383 -42.90 -36.47 9.50
C GLN A 383 -42.47 -36.18 10.93
N SER A 384 -42.91 -37.01 11.88
CA SER A 384 -42.41 -37.03 13.25
C SER A 384 -41.18 -37.94 13.37
N GLY A 385 -40.08 -37.42 13.90
CA GLY A 385 -38.85 -38.16 14.20
C GLY A 385 -37.66 -37.80 13.32
N ILE A 386 -36.45 -37.96 13.85
CA ILE A 386 -35.19 -37.64 13.17
C ILE A 386 -34.48 -38.98 12.88
N PRO A 387 -34.12 -39.30 11.62
CA PRO A 387 -33.36 -40.50 11.30
C PRO A 387 -31.96 -40.45 11.93
N ALA A 388 -31.31 -41.59 12.10
CA ALA A 388 -29.88 -41.57 12.42
C ALA A 388 -29.14 -41.03 11.19
N HIS A 389 -28.31 -40.01 11.36
CA HIS A 389 -27.66 -39.32 10.25
C HIS A 389 -26.29 -38.79 10.65
N ALA A 390 -25.38 -38.70 9.67
CA ALA A 390 -24.01 -38.23 9.90
C ALA A 390 -23.39 -37.67 8.61
N VAL A 391 -22.37 -36.81 8.78
CA VAL A 391 -21.45 -36.44 7.69
C VAL A 391 -20.62 -37.66 7.32
N ARG A 392 -20.53 -37.98 6.01
CA ARG A 392 -19.79 -39.12 5.46
C ARG A 392 -18.64 -38.73 4.54
N ASN A 393 -18.68 -37.51 3.97
CA ASN A 393 -17.61 -37.00 3.12
C ASN A 393 -17.41 -35.50 3.37
N VAL A 394 -16.15 -35.07 3.34
CA VAL A 394 -15.71 -33.65 3.35
C VAL A 394 -14.59 -33.38 2.34
N THR A 395 -14.24 -34.39 1.53
CA THR A 395 -13.13 -34.32 0.58
C THR A 395 -13.53 -33.57 -0.68
N GLY A 396 -12.56 -32.94 -1.34
CA GLY A 396 -12.77 -32.19 -2.58
C GLY A 396 -13.66 -30.95 -2.39
N ASN A 397 -13.72 -30.39 -1.18
CA ASN A 397 -14.67 -29.33 -0.81
C ASN A 397 -16.15 -29.75 -0.96
N ILE A 398 -16.42 -31.06 -0.90
CA ILE A 398 -17.77 -31.62 -1.01
C ILE A 398 -18.18 -32.17 0.35
N VAL A 399 -19.31 -31.69 0.88
CA VAL A 399 -19.93 -32.26 2.07
C VAL A 399 -21.05 -33.21 1.66
N THR A 400 -21.01 -34.44 2.17
CA THR A 400 -22.11 -35.40 2.05
C THR A 400 -22.64 -35.76 3.41
N VAL A 401 -23.94 -35.55 3.63
CA VAL A 401 -24.68 -36.05 4.79
C VAL A 401 -25.54 -37.23 4.34
N GLU A 402 -25.50 -38.32 5.11
CA GLU A 402 -26.30 -39.52 4.83
C GLU A 402 -27.14 -39.91 6.05
N SER A 403 -28.31 -40.49 5.80
CA SER A 403 -29.23 -41.03 6.81
C SER A 403 -29.42 -42.54 6.67
N ASP A 404 -29.81 -43.19 7.76
CA ASP A 404 -30.08 -44.64 7.81
C ASP A 404 -31.34 -45.06 7.05
N LYS A 405 -32.27 -44.12 6.81
CA LYS A 405 -33.51 -44.34 6.06
C LYS A 405 -33.85 -43.15 5.18
N ALA A 406 -34.65 -43.42 4.15
CA ALA A 406 -35.10 -42.40 3.23
C ALA A 406 -36.08 -41.44 3.93
N VAL A 407 -35.83 -40.14 3.82
CA VAL A 407 -36.68 -39.07 4.35
C VAL A 407 -36.70 -37.89 3.37
N ASP A 408 -37.74 -37.06 3.42
CA ASP A 408 -37.73 -35.73 2.79
C ASP A 408 -36.94 -34.75 3.68
N GLY A 409 -35.62 -34.75 3.50
CA GLY A 409 -34.68 -34.04 4.33
C GLY A 409 -34.26 -32.68 3.74
N VAL A 410 -34.02 -31.71 4.62
CA VAL A 410 -33.35 -30.45 4.34
C VAL A 410 -32.08 -30.42 5.19
N VAL A 411 -30.93 -30.32 4.51
CA VAL A 411 -29.63 -30.26 5.14
C VAL A 411 -29.02 -28.89 4.85
N SER A 412 -28.87 -28.09 5.90
CA SER A 412 -28.14 -26.82 5.85
C SER A 412 -26.76 -27.04 6.44
N VAL A 413 -25.72 -26.66 5.69
CA VAL A 413 -24.31 -26.88 6.05
C VAL A 413 -23.57 -25.55 6.06
N GLU A 414 -22.74 -25.39 7.08
CA GLU A 414 -21.71 -24.35 7.19
C GLU A 414 -20.34 -25.02 7.31
N VAL A 415 -19.37 -24.56 6.53
CA VAL A 415 -18.00 -25.05 6.53
C VAL A 415 -17.00 -23.91 6.62
N ASP A 416 -15.81 -24.19 7.13
CA ASP A 416 -14.69 -23.25 7.13
C ASP A 416 -13.35 -23.91 6.72
N GLN A 417 -12.34 -23.09 6.42
CA GLN A 417 -11.02 -23.53 5.90
C GLN A 417 -9.81 -23.11 6.77
N TYR A 418 -10.04 -22.69 8.00
CA TYR A 418 -8.98 -22.20 8.89
C TYR A 418 -8.88 -23.06 10.15
N ASN A 419 -7.67 -23.11 10.72
CA ASN A 419 -7.45 -23.77 12.01
C ASN A 419 -7.93 -22.85 13.15
N ARG A 420 -8.45 -23.43 14.23
CA ARG A 420 -8.71 -22.74 15.50
C ARG A 420 -7.53 -22.95 16.46
N ARG A 421 -7.42 -22.08 17.47
CA ARG A 421 -6.37 -22.20 18.50
C ARG A 421 -6.42 -23.59 19.16
N GLY A 422 -5.36 -24.38 19.00
CA GLY A 422 -5.25 -25.74 19.54
C GLY A 422 -5.35 -26.85 18.47
N GLU A 423 -5.80 -26.52 17.25
CA GLU A 423 -5.77 -27.45 16.13
C GLU A 423 -4.40 -27.39 15.45
N ILE A 424 -3.75 -28.56 15.35
CA ILE A 424 -2.51 -28.69 14.59
C ILE A 424 -2.92 -28.93 13.14
N SER A 425 -2.36 -28.15 12.21
CA SER A 425 -2.47 -28.45 10.79
C SER A 425 -2.01 -29.90 10.57
N PRO A 426 -2.80 -30.78 9.93
CA PRO A 426 -2.35 -32.14 9.61
C PRO A 426 -1.16 -32.19 8.64
N TYR A 427 -0.67 -31.01 8.20
CA TYR A 427 0.47 -30.83 7.31
C TYR A 427 1.72 -30.26 8.01
N ASN A 428 1.76 -30.24 9.35
CA ASN A 428 2.98 -29.94 10.11
C ASN A 428 3.83 -31.19 10.34
#